data_AF-A0A6A3AT51-F1
#
_entry.id   AF-A0A6A3AT51-F1
#
_cell.length_a   1.000
_cell.length_b   1.000
_cell.length_c   1.000
_cell.angle_alpha   90.00
_cell.angle_beta   90.00
_cell.angle_gamma   90.00
#
_symmetry.space_group_name_H-M   'P 1'
#
loop_
_entity.id
_entity.type
_entity.pdbx_description
1 polymer ?
#
loop_
_entity_poly.entity_id
_entity_poly.type
_entity_poly.pdbx_seq_one_letter_code
_entity_poly.pdbx_strand_id
1 'polypeptide(L)'
;MFTAKVHFGCSHSQSINVPVSWEVLIKLVRVIYSHELPNPPFGCVWDNMDTEERLYELKPYVEPYWLSEFWILEDVQEGCFTTITSCLDSDRHLAVEVKKLAYGFSVEASGGSGRLHGPPLS
;
A
#
# COMPACT_ATOMS: atom_id res chain seq x y z
N MET A 1 -1.74 -2.79 12.93
CA MET A 1 -1.03 -1.50 12.82
C MET A 1 0.24 -1.61 13.64
N PHE A 2 1.39 -1.64 12.99
CA PHE A 2 2.67 -1.78 13.69
C PHE A 2 3.42 -0.44 13.64
N THR A 3 4.14 -0.15 14.70
CA THR A 3 4.99 1.04 14.80
C THR A 3 6.35 0.69 14.21
N ALA A 4 6.66 1.23 13.04
CA ALA A 4 7.98 1.12 12.45
C ALA A 4 8.94 2.11 13.16
N LYS A 5 10.06 1.60 13.68
CA LYS A 5 11.12 2.44 14.28
C LYS A 5 12.39 2.30 13.44
N VAL A 6 12.62 3.28 12.55
CA VAL A 6 13.83 3.31 11.71
C VAL A 6 14.92 4.09 12.46
N HIS A 7 16.05 3.43 12.75
CA HIS A 7 17.21 4.05 13.38
C HIS A 7 18.24 4.45 12.31
N PHE A 8 18.42 5.75 12.08
CA PHE A 8 19.59 6.26 11.35
C PHE A 8 20.74 6.47 12.33
N GLY A 9 21.86 5.77 12.11
CA GLY A 9 23.09 6.00 12.86
C GLY A 9 23.61 7.40 12.59
N CYS A 10 23.73 8.20 13.65
CA CYS A 10 24.19 9.60 13.68
C CYS A 10 23.17 10.68 13.24
N SER A 11 22.07 10.88 13.98
CA SER A 11 21.52 12.21 14.31
C SER A 11 20.28 12.09 15.19
N HIS A 12 20.00 13.13 15.98
CA HIS A 12 18.85 13.23 16.89
C HIS A 12 17.53 12.80 16.21
N SER A 13 17.16 11.54 16.41
CA SER A 13 16.08 10.85 15.70
C SER A 13 14.72 11.30 16.22
N GLN A 14 14.04 12.18 15.48
CA GLN A 14 12.60 12.35 15.61
C GLN A 14 11.92 11.10 15.02
N SER A 15 11.10 10.42 15.82
CA SER A 15 10.31 9.28 15.37
C SER A 15 9.07 9.78 14.62
N ILE A 16 8.91 9.37 13.36
CA ILE A 16 7.67 9.56 12.62
C ILE A 16 6.76 8.36 12.82
N ASN A 17 5.53 8.60 13.29
CA ASN A 17 4.50 7.56 13.41
C ASN A 17 3.67 7.59 12.12
N VAL A 18 3.78 6.56 11.29
CA VAL A 18 3.02 6.47 10.04
C VAL A 18 2.21 5.17 10.02
N PRO A 19 0.92 5.23 9.66
CA PRO A 19 0.06 4.06 9.53
C PRO A 19 0.50 3.23 8.32
N VAL A 20 1.47 2.31 8.50
CA VAL A 20 1.96 1.44 7.42
C VAL A 20 2.05 -0.01 7.88
N SER A 21 1.71 -0.95 7.00
CA SER A 21 1.92 -2.39 7.25
C SER A 21 3.41 -2.76 7.22
N TRP A 22 3.79 -3.86 7.88
CA TRP A 22 5.20 -4.28 7.94
C TRP A 22 5.72 -4.70 6.56
N GLU A 23 4.87 -5.37 5.79
CA GLU A 23 5.12 -5.81 4.42
C GLU A 23 5.43 -4.62 3.51
N VAL A 24 4.67 -3.53 3.67
CA VAL A 24 4.85 -2.31 2.90
C VAL A 24 6.07 -1.52 3.36
N LEU A 25 6.38 -1.50 4.65
CA LEU A 25 7.63 -0.93 5.14
C LEU A 25 8.85 -1.62 4.51
N ILE A 26 8.86 -2.96 4.43
CA ILE A 26 9.97 -3.70 3.80
C ILE A 26 10.10 -3.32 2.33
N LYS A 27 8.99 -3.27 1.59
CA LYS A 27 9.01 -2.89 0.17
C LYS A 27 9.46 -1.45 -0.02
N LEU A 28 9.05 -0.54 0.84
CA LEU A 28 9.45 0.86 0.79
C LEU A 28 10.94 1.04 1.09
N VAL A 29 11.46 0.36 2.11
CA VAL A 29 12.91 0.34 2.39
C VAL A 29 13.65 -0.23 1.19
N ARG A 30 13.20 -1.35 0.61
CA ARG A 30 13.81 -1.89 -0.61
C ARG A 30 13.83 -0.86 -1.73
N VAL A 31 12.69 -0.28 -2.08
CA VAL A 31 12.61 0.72 -3.15
C VAL A 31 13.51 1.94 -2.87
N ILE A 32 13.56 2.44 -1.64
CA ILE A 32 14.42 3.58 -1.28
C ILE A 32 15.91 3.26 -1.41
N TYR A 33 16.33 2.05 -1.03
CA TYR A 33 17.75 1.70 -0.96
C TYR A 33 18.27 0.94 -2.18
N SER A 34 17.41 0.28 -2.96
CA SER A 34 17.78 -0.48 -4.16
C SER A 34 17.21 0.11 -5.45
N HIS A 35 16.29 1.08 -5.39
CA HIS A 35 15.55 1.60 -6.54
C HIS A 35 14.84 0.51 -7.36
N GLU A 36 14.61 -0.66 -6.76
CA GLU A 36 13.97 -1.79 -7.43
C GLU A 36 12.61 -2.05 -6.80
N LEU A 37 11.57 -1.92 -7.62
CA LEU A 37 10.23 -2.37 -7.31
C LEU A 37 10.08 -3.77 -7.93
N PRO A 38 9.85 -4.83 -7.13
CA PRO A 38 9.65 -6.16 -7.69
C PRO A 38 8.42 -6.14 -8.60
N ASN A 39 8.45 -6.91 -9.70
CA ASN A 39 7.28 -7.06 -10.55
C ASN A 39 6.27 -8.02 -9.90
N PRO A 40 4.96 -7.81 -10.09
CA PRO A 40 3.96 -8.79 -9.73
C PRO A 40 4.07 -10.05 -10.60
N PRO A 41 3.45 -11.16 -10.19
CA PRO A 41 3.30 -12.33 -11.05
C PRO A 41 2.70 -11.96 -12.41
N PHE A 42 3.15 -12.60 -13.48
CA PHE A 42 2.70 -12.32 -14.85
C PHE A 42 2.49 -13.62 -15.64
N GLY A 43 1.83 -13.51 -16.81
CA GLY A 43 1.55 -14.64 -17.70
C GLY A 43 0.63 -15.67 -17.05
N CYS A 44 0.88 -16.96 -17.30
CA CYS A 44 -0.03 -18.03 -16.87
C CYS A 44 -0.24 -18.11 -15.34
N VAL A 45 0.73 -17.65 -14.55
CA VAL A 45 0.59 -17.59 -13.09
C VAL A 45 -0.48 -16.56 -12.72
N TRP A 46 -0.41 -15.37 -13.31
CA TRP A 46 -1.39 -14.31 -13.13
C TRP A 46 -2.76 -14.70 -13.69
N ASP A 47 -2.79 -15.33 -14.86
CA ASP A 47 -4.03 -15.73 -15.53
C ASP A 47 -4.84 -16.76 -14.73
N ASN A 48 -4.16 -17.61 -13.95
CA ASN A 48 -4.78 -18.61 -13.10
C ASN A 48 -5.21 -18.09 -11.73
N MET A 49 -4.81 -16.88 -11.34
CA MET A 49 -5.20 -16.27 -10.07
C MET A 49 -6.64 -15.75 -10.14
N ASP A 50 -7.38 -15.92 -9.06
CA ASP A 50 -8.66 -15.24 -8.89
C ASP A 50 -8.49 -13.74 -8.54
N THR A 51 -9.61 -13.01 -8.43
CA THR A 51 -9.55 -11.58 -8.13
C THR A 51 -8.96 -11.29 -6.75
N GLU A 52 -9.21 -12.14 -5.75
CA GLU A 52 -8.73 -11.92 -4.38
C GLU A 52 -7.21 -12.12 -4.31
N GLU A 53 -6.69 -13.15 -4.97
CA GLU A 53 -5.26 -13.39 -5.11
C GLU A 53 -4.55 -12.25 -5.85
N ARG A 54 -5.12 -11.79 -6.98
CA ARG A 54 -4.58 -10.63 -7.72
C ARG A 54 -4.62 -9.35 -6.89
N LEU A 55 -5.68 -9.13 -6.12
CA LEU A 55 -5.80 -7.97 -5.24
C LEU A 55 -4.76 -8.03 -4.10
N TYR A 56 -4.49 -9.22 -3.57
CA TYR A 56 -3.45 -9.43 -2.57
C TYR A 56 -2.06 -9.09 -3.13
N GLU A 57 -1.75 -9.53 -4.35
CA GLU A 57 -0.50 -9.19 -5.04
C GLU A 57 -0.39 -7.69 -5.34
N LEU A 58 -1.50 -7.02 -5.66
CA LEU A 58 -1.53 -5.58 -5.99
C LEU A 58 -1.53 -4.65 -4.77
N LYS A 59 -2.09 -5.07 -3.64
CA LYS A 59 -2.10 -4.29 -2.39
C LYS A 59 -0.74 -3.65 -2.04
N PRO A 60 0.39 -4.37 -2.09
CA PRO A 60 1.69 -3.79 -1.80
C PRO A 60 2.25 -2.82 -2.86
N TYR A 61 1.51 -2.51 -3.92
CA TYR A 61 1.78 -1.41 -4.84
C TYR A 61 0.80 -0.24 -4.61
N VAL A 62 -0.45 -0.55 -4.24
CA VAL A 62 -1.49 0.44 -3.94
C VAL A 62 -1.16 1.24 -2.67
N GLU A 63 -0.71 0.57 -1.60
CA GLU A 63 -0.36 1.22 -0.33
C GLU A 63 0.84 2.20 -0.47
N PRO A 64 1.98 1.83 -1.08
CA PRO A 64 3.08 2.78 -1.31
C PRO A 64 2.75 3.86 -2.35
N TYR A 65 1.92 3.58 -3.36
CA TYR A 65 1.40 4.63 -4.25
C TYR A 65 0.65 5.70 -3.44
N TRP A 66 -0.24 5.28 -2.53
CA TRP A 66 -0.96 6.20 -1.65
C TRP A 66 -0.01 6.94 -0.68
N LEU A 67 0.95 6.25 -0.06
CA LEU A 67 1.93 6.85 0.85
C LEU A 67 2.91 7.81 0.15
N SER A 68 3.25 7.56 -1.10
CA SER A 68 4.22 8.35 -1.85
C SER A 68 3.79 9.80 -2.05
N GLU A 69 2.47 10.08 -2.08
CA GLU A 69 1.96 11.45 -2.07
C GLU A 69 2.27 12.16 -0.76
N PHE A 70 2.16 11.45 0.37
CA PHE A 70 2.44 12.01 1.70
C PHE A 70 3.94 12.23 1.95
N TRP A 71 4.80 11.39 1.36
CA TRP A 71 6.25 11.43 1.53
C TRP A 71 7.02 12.08 0.38
N ILE A 72 6.33 12.56 -0.66
CA ILE A 72 6.91 13.19 -1.85
C ILE A 72 7.94 12.25 -2.50
N LEU A 73 7.54 10.99 -2.71
CA LEU A 73 8.37 9.94 -3.32
C LEU A 73 7.94 9.71 -4.78
N GLU A 74 8.18 10.69 -5.64
CA GLU A 74 7.68 10.72 -7.04
C GLU A 74 8.08 9.46 -7.84
N ASP A 75 9.34 9.02 -7.76
CA ASP A 75 9.80 7.80 -8.45
C ASP A 75 9.05 6.54 -7.99
N VAL A 76 8.72 6.47 -6.69
CA VAL A 76 7.96 5.36 -6.11
C VAL A 76 6.52 5.41 -6.57
N GLN A 77 5.94 6.61 -6.63
CA GLN A 77 4.59 6.84 -7.11
C GLN A 77 4.46 6.37 -8.56
N GLU A 78 5.36 6.81 -9.44
CA GLU A 78 5.35 6.48 -10.87
C GLU A 78 5.54 4.98 -11.10
N GLY A 79 6.50 4.35 -10.40
CA GLY A 79 6.74 2.91 -10.50
C GLY A 79 5.55 2.08 -10.05
N CYS A 80 4.91 2.45 -8.93
CA CYS A 80 3.71 1.76 -8.44
C CYS A 80 2.52 1.98 -9.39
N PHE A 81 2.31 3.21 -9.87
CA PHE A 81 1.23 3.53 -10.81
C PHE A 81 1.34 2.75 -12.11
N THR A 82 2.53 2.70 -12.70
CA THR A 82 2.81 1.96 -13.93
C THR A 82 2.55 0.46 -13.74
N THR A 83 3.00 -0.08 -12.61
CA THR A 83 2.79 -1.50 -12.30
C THR A 83 1.29 -1.81 -12.14
N ILE A 84 0.56 -1.03 -11.32
CA ILE A 84 -0.87 -1.21 -11.10
C ILE A 84 -1.62 -1.13 -12.43
N THR A 85 -1.39 -0.10 -13.23
CA THR A 85 -2.11 0.10 -14.50
C THR A 85 -1.83 -1.02 -15.50
N SER A 86 -0.60 -1.55 -15.54
CA SER A 86 -0.26 -2.70 -16.39
C SER A 86 -1.01 -3.98 -16.02
N CYS A 87 -1.27 -4.20 -14.73
CA CYS A 87 -1.98 -5.39 -14.23
C CYS A 87 -3.52 -5.31 -14.37
N LEU A 88 -4.06 -4.11 -14.54
CA LEU A 88 -5.51 -3.89 -14.70
C LEU A 88 -6.01 -4.16 -16.13
N ASP A 89 -5.18 -4.77 -16.99
CA ASP A 89 -5.39 -4.97 -18.44
C ASP A 89 -6.84 -5.33 -18.83
N SER A 90 -7.64 -4.30 -19.11
CA SER A 90 -9.10 -4.35 -19.35
C SER A 90 -9.97 -5.08 -18.30
N ASP A 91 -9.38 -5.61 -17.21
CA ASP A 91 -10.09 -6.27 -16.13
C ASP A 91 -10.79 -5.24 -15.24
N ARG A 92 -12.00 -4.88 -15.67
CA ARG A 92 -12.86 -3.91 -15.00
C ARG A 92 -13.22 -4.35 -13.57
N HIS A 93 -13.30 -5.65 -13.30
CA HIS A 93 -13.63 -6.14 -11.97
C HIS A 93 -12.47 -5.89 -11.00
N LEU A 94 -11.26 -6.30 -11.38
CA LEU A 94 -10.05 -6.02 -10.61
C LEU A 94 -9.82 -4.51 -10.43
N ALA A 95 -10.07 -3.70 -11.46
CA ALA A 95 -9.94 -2.25 -11.39
C ALA A 95 -10.88 -1.62 -10.35
N VAL A 96 -12.10 -2.16 -10.19
CA VAL A 96 -13.05 -1.71 -9.16
C VAL A 96 -12.54 -2.08 -7.77
N GLU A 97 -12.03 -3.30 -7.57
CA GLU A 97 -11.52 -3.75 -6.27
C GLU A 97 -10.26 -2.98 -5.85
N VAL A 98 -9.32 -2.73 -6.77
CA VAL A 98 -8.15 -1.88 -6.52
C VAL A 98 -8.57 -0.46 -6.13
N LYS A 99 -9.59 0.10 -6.78
CA LYS A 99 -10.11 1.43 -6.43
C LYS A 99 -10.74 1.46 -5.05
N LYS A 100 -11.51 0.43 -4.68
CA LYS A 100 -12.08 0.29 -3.31
C LYS A 100 -10.98 0.21 -2.26
N LEU A 101 -9.92 -0.56 -2.54
CA LEU A 101 -8.76 -0.67 -1.66
C LEU A 101 -8.07 0.68 -1.46
N ALA A 102 -7.79 1.40 -2.54
CA ALA A 102 -7.19 2.74 -2.48
C ALA A 102 -8.07 3.73 -1.69
N TYR A 103 -9.39 3.69 -1.91
CA TYR A 103 -10.34 4.50 -1.14
C TYR A 103 -10.33 4.16 0.35
N GLY A 104 -10.19 2.88 0.70
CA GLY A 104 -10.03 2.42 2.08
C GLY A 104 -8.87 3.11 2.81
N PHE A 105 -7.69 3.18 2.16
CA PHE A 105 -6.53 3.87 2.73
C PHE A 105 -6.79 5.37 2.96
N SER A 106 -7.43 6.05 2.00
CA SER A 106 -7.78 7.47 2.15
C SER A 106 -8.78 7.73 3.28
N VAL A 107 -9.77 6.86 3.48
CA VAL A 107 -10.76 6.99 4.56
C VAL A 107 -10.12 6.77 5.93
N GLU A 108 -9.28 5.74 6.06
CA GLU A 108 -8.54 5.47 7.30
C GLU A 108 -7.64 6.65 7.71
N ALA A 109 -6.98 7.30 6.74
CA ALA A 109 -6.14 8.47 6.98
C ALA A 109 -6.92 9.74 7.38
N SER A 110 -8.18 9.87 6.95
CA SER A 110 -9.05 11.01 7.28
C SER A 110 -9.67 10.95 8.69
N GLY A 111 -9.36 9.95 9.50
CA GLY A 111 -9.87 9.83 10.88
C GLY A 111 -11.27 9.23 10.98
N GLY A 112 -11.70 8.42 10.01
CA GLY A 112 -12.99 7.72 10.02
C GLY A 112 -13.08 6.57 11.03
N SER A 113 -12.94 6.84 12.33
CA SER A 113 -13.31 5.88 13.39
C SER A 113 -14.83 5.86 13.58
N GLY A 114 -15.53 5.22 12.65
CA GLY A 114 -16.92 4.81 12.82
C GLY A 114 -17.02 3.44 13.49
N ARG A 115 -16.72 3.30 14.79
CA ARG A 115 -17.17 2.15 15.60
C ARG A 115 -18.30 2.58 16.52
N LEU A 116 -19.53 2.34 16.07
CA LEU A 116 -20.67 2.19 16.95
C LEU A 116 -20.45 0.94 17.81
N HIS A 117 -20.20 1.13 19.10
CA HIS A 117 -20.68 0.27 20.19
C HIS A 117 -20.33 0.98 21.51
N GLY A 118 -21.23 1.86 21.94
CA GLY A 118 -21.28 2.23 23.36
C GLY A 118 -21.74 1.00 24.17
N PRO A 119 -21.27 0.84 25.42
CA PRO A 119 -21.76 -0.23 26.28
C PRO A 119 -23.24 0.01 26.62
N PRO A 120 -24.03 -1.06 26.84
CA PRO A 120 -25.40 -0.88 27.30
C PRO A 120 -25.36 -0.22 28.68
N LEU A 121 -26.10 0.89 28.82
CA LEU A 121 -26.39 1.49 30.11
C LEU A 121 -27.27 0.51 30.89
N SER A 122 -26.74 -0.01 32.00
CA SER A 122 -27.50 -0.70 33.04
C SER A 122 -28.32 0.29 33.86
#